data_AF-M3E5C5-F1
#
_entry.id   AF-M3E5C5-F1
#
_cell.length_a   1.000
_cell.length_b   1.000
_cell.length_c   1.000
_cell.angle_alpha   90.00
_cell.angle_beta   90.00
_cell.angle_gamma   90.00
#
_symmetry.space_group_name_H-M   'P 1'
#
loop_
_entity.id
_entity.type
_entity.pdbx_description
1 polymer ?
#
loop_
_entity_poly.entity_id
_entity_poly.type
_entity_poly.pdbx_seq_one_letter_code
_entity_poly.pdbx_strand_id
1 'polypeptide(L)' 'MLFPTLEFFVFFIFVFLMYWYLIPYFFGKDTKSLTLTHFFLLVVSYYFYMSWDWRFGGLILLSTVIDFILADKIHS' A
#
# COMPACT_ATOMS: atom_id res chain seq x y z
N MET A 1 -1.86 -5.73 -13.65
CA MET A 1 -2.99 -4.77 -13.68
C MET A 1 -2.66 -3.45 -14.36
N LEU A 2 -2.84 -3.28 -15.67
CA LEU A 2 -2.62 -1.97 -16.32
C LEU A 2 -3.77 -0.98 -16.00
N PHE A 3 -3.47 0.32 -15.90
CA PHE A 3 -4.48 1.35 -15.56
C PHE A 3 -5.78 1.35 -16.38
N PRO A 4 -5.78 1.19 -17.72
CA PRO A 4 -7.02 1.23 -18.51
C PRO A 4 -7.83 -0.08 -18.44
N THR A 5 -7.42 -1.07 -17.64
CA THR A 5 -8.08 -2.37 -17.59
C THR A 5 -9.21 -2.41 -16.55
N LEU A 6 -10.22 -3.22 -16.83
CA LEU A 6 -11.29 -3.51 -15.87
C LEU A 6 -10.74 -4.13 -14.57
N GLU A 7 -9.68 -4.94 -14.69
CA GLU A 7 -8.98 -5.54 -13.55
C GLU A 7 -8.49 -4.47 -12.56
N PHE A 8 -7.85 -3.40 -13.06
CA PHE A 8 -7.45 -2.27 -12.22
C PHE A 8 -8.64 -1.53 -11.62
N PHE A 9 -9.71 -1.32 -12.38
CA PHE A 9 -10.91 -0.64 -11.87
C PHE A 9 -11.53 -1.39 -10.69
N VAL A 10 -11.72 -2.71 -10.81
CA VAL A 10 -12.26 -3.54 -9.72
C VAL A 10 -11.33 -3.53 -8.51
N PHE A 11 -10.01 -3.67 -8.74
CA PHE A 11 -9.00 -3.58 -7.68
C PHE A 11 -9.06 -2.23 -6.95
N PHE A 12 -9.10 -1.13 -7.68
CA PHE A 12 -9.16 0.22 -7.12
C PHE A 12 -10.41 0.42 -6.27
N ILE A 13 -11.60 0.05 -6.77
CA ILE A 13 -12.85 0.18 -6.01
C ILE A 13 -12.79 -0.65 -4.74
N PHE A 14 -12.27 -1.88 -4.80
CA PHE A 14 -12.09 -2.73 -3.62
C PHE A 14 -11.19 -2.06 -2.57
N VAL A 15 -10.00 -1.59 -2.98
CA VAL A 15 -9.03 -0.94 -2.08
C VAL A 15 -9.61 0.33 -1.48
N PHE A 16 -10.30 1.13 -2.28
CA PHE A 16 -10.97 2.35 -1.84
C PHE A 16 -12.04 2.06 -0.79
N LEU A 17 -12.90 1.08 -1.01
CA LEU A 17 -13.94 0.68 -0.05
C LEU A 17 -13.34 0.10 1.24
N MET A 18 -12.28 -0.69 1.12
CA MET A 18 -11.53 -1.21 2.27
C MET A 18 -10.98 -0.09 3.15
N TYR A 19 -10.26 0.86 2.53
CA TYR A 19 -9.66 2.00 3.20
C TYR A 19 -10.70 2.92 3.83
N TRP A 20 -11.72 3.33 3.07
CA TRP A 20 -12.61 4.41 3.47
C TRP A 20 -13.74 3.97 4.40
N TYR A 21 -14.24 2.74 4.22
CA TYR A 21 -15.43 2.27 4.92
C TYR A 21 -15.14 1.06 5.79
N LEU A 22 -14.56 -0.02 5.26
CA LEU A 22 -14.48 -1.28 6.00
C LEU A 22 -13.51 -1.20 7.19
N ILE A 23 -12.28 -0.73 6.99
CA ILE A 23 -11.31 -0.64 8.10
C ILE A 23 -11.82 0.30 9.21
N PRO A 24 -12.30 1.54 8.91
CA PRO A 24 -12.86 2.40 9.94
C PRO A 24 -14.11 1.86 10.62
N TYR A 25 -14.95 1.11 9.88
CA TYR A 25 -16.15 0.50 10.43
C TYR A 25 -15.84 -0.60 11.46
N PHE A 26 -14.87 -1.47 11.18
CA PHE A 26 -14.52 -2.58 12.07
C PHE A 26 -13.55 -2.22 13.18
N PHE A 27 -12.60 -1.33 12.92
CA PHE A 27 -11.50 -1.01 13.85
C PHE A 27 -11.61 0.39 14.46
N GLY A 28 -12.61 1.18 14.08
CA GLY A 28 -12.75 2.56 14.52
C GLY A 28 -11.71 3.48 13.89
N LYS A 29 -11.51 4.66 14.51
CA LYS A 29 -10.60 5.72 14.02
C LYS A 29 -9.48 6.02 15.01
N ASP A 30 -9.02 5.00 15.73
CA ASP A 30 -7.92 5.13 16.68
C ASP A 30 -6.54 4.97 15.99
N THR A 31 -5.46 5.15 16.75
CA THR A 31 -4.09 5.04 16.24
C THR A 31 -3.75 3.63 15.75
N LYS A 32 -4.36 2.58 16.33
CA LYS A 32 -4.16 1.20 15.89
C LYS A 32 -4.80 0.93 14.53
N SER A 33 -6.02 1.41 14.32
CA SER A 33 -6.71 1.37 13.02
C SER A 33 -5.92 2.11 11.94
N LEU A 34 -5.30 3.25 12.28
CA LEU A 34 -4.43 3.98 11.36
C LEU A 34 -3.19 3.16 10.95
N THR A 35 -2.52 2.53 11.91
CA THR A 35 -1.38 1.62 11.62
C THR A 35 -1.80 0.46 10.72
N LEU A 36 -2.96 -0.16 11.00
CA LEU A 36 -3.50 -1.23 10.17
C LEU A 36 -3.79 -0.74 8.73
N THR A 37 -4.35 0.46 8.60
CA THR A 37 -4.64 1.08 7.32
C THR A 37 -3.38 1.34 6.51
N HIS A 38 -2.34 1.90 7.12
CA HIS A 38 -1.05 2.10 6.46
C HIS A 38 -0.41 0.78 6.02
N PHE A 39 -0.47 -0.25 6.88
CA PHE A 39 0.05 -1.57 6.53
C PHE A 39 -0.73 -2.20 5.37
N PHE A 40 -2.06 -2.12 5.38
CA PHE A 40 -2.91 -2.57 4.28
C PHE A 40 -2.54 -1.88 2.96
N LEU A 41 -2.43 -0.55 2.95
CA LEU A 41 -2.06 0.21 1.76
C LEU A 41 -0.66 -0.13 1.27
N LEU A 42 0.29 -0.36 2.18
CA LEU A 42 1.63 -0.81 1.83
C LEU A 42 1.58 -2.15 1.08
N VAL A 43 0.91 -3.16 1.63
CA VAL A 43 0.79 -4.49 0.99
C VAL A 43 0.09 -4.39 -0.37
N VAL A 44 -1.01 -3.64 -0.44
CA VAL A 44 -1.78 -3.42 -1.67
C VAL A 44 -0.94 -2.73 -2.75
N SER A 45 -0.13 -1.73 -2.39
CA SER A 45 0.74 -1.05 -3.34
C SER A 45 1.80 -1.99 -3.93
N TYR A 46 2.42 -2.83 -3.09
CA TYR A 46 3.37 -3.84 -3.55
C TYR A 46 2.72 -4.87 -4.46
N TYR A 47 1.53 -5.35 -4.10
CA TYR A 47 0.77 -6.27 -4.95
C TYR A 47 0.47 -5.64 -6.32
N PHE A 48 0.01 -4.38 -6.34
CA PHE A 48 -0.25 -3.66 -7.58
C PHE A 48 0.99 -3.56 -8.48
N TYR A 49 2.13 -3.14 -7.94
CA TYR A 49 3.38 -3.02 -8.71
C TYR A 49 3.92 -4.38 -9.17
N MET A 50 3.88 -5.40 -8.32
CA MET A 50 4.31 -6.76 -8.69
C MET A 50 3.39 -7.40 -9.75
N SER A 51 2.13 -6.94 -9.87
CA SER A 51 1.21 -7.39 -10.92
C SER A 51 1.61 -6.94 -12.33
N TRP A 52 2.52 -5.98 -12.47
CA TRP A 52 3.07 -5.56 -13.75
C TRP A 52 4.26 -6.43 -14.13
N ASP A 53 5.21 -6.54 -13.20
CA ASP A 53 6.37 -7.40 -13.32
C ASP A 53 7.01 -7.61 -11.94
N TRP A 54 6.92 -8.85 -11.44
CA TRP A 54 7.38 -9.23 -10.11
C TRP A 54 8.89 -9.07 -9.91
N ARG A 55 9.69 -9.05 -10.99
CA ARG A 55 11.16 -8.92 -10.93
C ARG A 55 11.59 -7.60 -10.31
N PHE A 56 10.79 -6.54 -10.48
CA PHE A 56 11.06 -5.24 -9.89
C PHE A 56 10.64 -5.14 -8.42
N GLY A 57 9.88 -6.10 -7.90
CA GLY A 57 9.39 -6.07 -6.52
C GLY A 57 10.51 -6.01 -5.48
N GLY A 58 11.61 -6.74 -5.72
CA GLY A 58 12.79 -6.69 -4.84
C GLY A 58 13.51 -5.34 -4.89
N LEU A 59 13.58 -4.69 -6.05
CA LEU A 59 14.18 -3.36 -6.21
C LEU A 59 13.36 -2.29 -5.50
N ILE A 60 12.02 -2.36 -5.60
CA ILE A 60 11.11 -1.46 -4.89
C ILE A 60 11.24 -1.65 -3.37
N LEU A 61 11.34 -2.90 -2.90
CA LEU A 61 11.56 -3.20 -1.48
C LEU A 61 12.88 -2.61 -0.97
N LEU A 62 13.96 -2.84 -1.72
CA LEU A 62 15.27 -2.33 -1.39
C LEU A 62 15.28 -0.80 -1.35
N SER A 63 14.68 -0.12 -2.33
CA SER A 63 14.54 1.35 -2.33
C SER A 63 13.76 1.80 -1.09
N THR A 64 12.60 1.20 -0.84
CA THR A 64 11.74 1.56 0.30
C THR A 64 12.47 1.47 1.63
N VAL A 65 13.24 0.41 1.86
CA VAL A 65 14.03 0.23 3.08
C VAL A 65 15.16 1.25 3.18
N ILE A 66 15.91 1.48 2.10
CA ILE A 66 16.99 2.46 2.08
C ILE A 66 16.46 3.87 2.33
N ASP A 67 15.39 4.24 1.62
CA ASP A 67 14.76 5.56 1.73
C ASP A 67 14.23 5.79 3.16
N PHE A 68 13.63 4.77 3.78
CA PHE A 68 13.15 4.84 5.16
C PHE A 68 14.30 5.08 6.16
N ILE A 69 15.39 4.32 6.04
CA ILE A 69 16.56 4.44 6.93
C ILE A 69 17.28 5.79 6.74
N LEU A 70 17.45 6.23 5.49
CA LEU A 70 18.14 7.48 5.18
C LEU A 70 17.31 8.69 5.63
N ALA A 71 15.99 8.66 5.46
CA ALA A 71 15.10 9.72 5.92
C ALA A 71 15.20 9.93 7.44
N ASP A 72 15.21 8.84 8.22
CA ASP A 72 15.39 8.89 9.68
C ASP A 72 16.74 9.55 10.05
N LYS A 73 17.80 9.17 9.34
CA LYS A 73 19.15 9.71 9.57
C LYS A 73 19.31 11.18 9.18
N ILE A 74 18.51 11.69 8.24
CA ILE A 74 18.51 13.11 7.86
C ILE A 74 17.71 13.95 8.87
N HIS A 75 16.67 13.35 9.47
CA HIS A 75 15.79 14.05 10.41
C HIS A 75 16.36 14.10 11.84
N SER A 76 17.20 13.13 12.22
CA SER A 76 17.93 13.09 13.50
C SER A 76 19.17 13.98 13.50
#